data_AF-A0A0B3RGA2-F1
#
_entry.id   AF-A0A0B3RGA2-F1
#
_cell.length_a   1.000
_cell.length_b   1.000
_cell.length_c   1.000
_cell.angle_alpha   90.00
_cell.angle_beta   90.00
_cell.angle_gamma   90.00
#
_symmetry.space_group_name_H-M   'P 1'
#
loop_
_entity.id
_entity.type
_entity.pdbx_description
1 polymer ?
#
loop_
_entity_poly.entity_id
_entity_poly.type
_entity_poly.pdbx_seq_one_letter_code
_entity_poly.pdbx_strand_id
1 'polypeptide(L)' 'MTKKSELGPFEPGRAIILQPTPNGGWVVSQQANRLGDTVNMGAFSSANEMLDALEYLRAPDKGAGGGTPAKEGGGATNG' A
#
# COMPACT_ATOMS: atom_id res chain seq x y z
N MET A 1 -21.77 6.71 1.50
CA MET A 1 -20.42 6.57 0.95
C MET A 1 -19.47 6.31 2.12
N THR A 2 -19.25 5.05 2.47
CA THR A 2 -18.24 4.66 3.45
C THR A 2 -16.89 4.97 2.82
N LYS A 3 -16.10 5.86 3.44
CA LYS A 3 -14.73 6.13 3.02
C LYS A 3 -14.01 4.78 2.99
N LYS A 4 -13.53 4.34 1.82
CA LYS A 4 -12.66 3.17 1.73
C LYS A 4 -11.51 3.43 2.70
N SER A 5 -11.31 2.52 3.64
CA SER A 5 -10.18 2.59 4.57
C SER A 5 -8.94 2.29 3.76
N GLU A 6 -8.31 3.34 3.25
CA GLU A 6 -7.10 3.24 2.45
C GLU A 6 -5.99 2.68 3.33
N LEU A 7 -5.42 1.54 2.91
CA LEU A 7 -4.17 1.08 3.46
C LEU A 7 -3.08 2.11 3.14
N GLY A 8 -2.21 2.33 4.11
CA GLY A 8 -0.96 3.04 3.91
C GLY A 8 -0.04 2.34 2.89
N PRO A 9 1.14 2.93 2.63
CA PRO A 9 2.05 2.46 1.59
C PRO A 9 2.34 0.96 1.69
N PHE A 10 2.17 0.25 0.56
CA PHE A 10 2.43 -1.18 0.42
C PHE A 10 3.69 -1.41 -0.41
N GLU A 11 4.62 -2.20 0.13
CA GLU A 11 5.80 -2.64 -0.61
C GLU A 11 5.72 -4.14 -0.95
N PRO A 12 5.72 -4.52 -2.24
CA PRO A 12 5.78 -5.90 -2.66
C PRO A 12 7.03 -6.63 -2.12
N GLY A 13 6.91 -7.93 -1.86
CA GLY A 13 8.01 -8.74 -1.35
C GLY A 13 8.26 -8.62 0.16
N ARG A 14 7.51 -7.76 0.87
CA ARG A 14 7.54 -7.68 2.33
C ARG A 14 6.36 -8.41 2.96
N ALA A 15 6.63 -9.12 4.05
CA ALA A 15 5.60 -9.84 4.79
C ALA A 15 4.57 -8.87 5.39
N ILE A 16 3.29 -9.15 5.13
CA ILE A 16 2.17 -8.50 5.81
C ILE A 16 1.98 -9.18 7.16
N ILE A 17 1.80 -8.37 8.20
CA ILE A 17 1.56 -8.79 9.57
C ILE A 17 0.15 -8.34 9.93
N LEU A 18 -0.70 -9.30 10.31
CA LEU A 18 -2.07 -9.05 10.76
C LEU A 18 -2.14 -9.28 12.28
N GLN A 19 -2.55 -8.25 13.01
CA GLN A 19 -2.65 -8.31 14.47
C GLN A 19 -4.08 -7.99 14.93
N PRO A 20 -4.77 -8.92 15.61
CA PRO A 20 -6.03 -8.60 16.25
C PRO A 20 -5.80 -7.67 17.45
N THR A 21 -6.75 -6.76 17.67
CA THR A 21 -6.77 -5.87 18.83
C THR A 21 -7.78 -6.35 19.87
N PRO A 22 -7.62 -6.02 21.16
CA PRO A 22 -8.56 -6.41 22.21
C PRO A 22 -10.00 -5.91 21.98
N ASN A 23 -10.17 -4.87 21.18
CA ASN A 23 -11.45 -4.21 20.93
C ASN A 23 -12.23 -4.87 19.77
N GLY A 24 -11.74 -6.00 19.23
CA GLY A 24 -12.32 -6.67 18.06
C GLY A 24 -11.88 -6.08 16.71
N GLY A 25 -11.07 -5.03 16.72
CA GLY A 25 -10.44 -4.45 15.53
C GLY A 25 -9.16 -5.17 15.11
N TRP A 26 -8.57 -4.73 14.01
CA TRP A 26 -7.38 -5.31 13.39
C TRP A 26 -6.37 -4.24 13.01
N VAL A 27 -5.10 -4.52 13.23
CA VAL A 27 -3.99 -3.69 12.73
C VAL A 27 -3.29 -4.46 11.64
N VAL A 28 -3.05 -3.79 10.52
CA VAL A 28 -2.27 -4.29 9.39
C VAL A 28 -0.95 -3.54 9.37
N SER A 29 0.14 -4.27 9.33
CA SER A 29 1.50 -3.73 9.23
C SER A 29 2.31 -4.50 8.21
N GLN A 30 3.42 -3.93 7.74
CA GLN A 30 4.42 -4.63 6.93
C GLN A 30 5.77 -4.65 7.65
N GLN A 31 6.56 -5.68 7.40
CA GLN A 31 7.93 -5.72 7.87
C GLN A 31 8.74 -4.55 7.27
N ALA A 32 9.52 -3.85 8.10
CA ALA A 32 10.42 -2.81 7.63
C ALA A 32 11.72 -3.38 7.06
N ASN A 33 12.56 -2.52 6.48
CA ASN A 33 13.87 -2.90 5.94
C ASN A 33 14.87 -3.28 7.06
N ARG A 34 14.59 -2.87 8.30
CA ARG A 34 15.36 -3.26 9.48
C ARG A 34 14.68 -4.43 10.19
N LEU A 35 15.48 -5.42 10.57
CA LEU A 35 15.04 -6.55 11.39
C LEU A 35 14.41 -6.03 12.69
N GLY A 36 13.14 -6.37 12.92
CA GLY A 36 12.39 -6.02 14.13
C GLY A 36 11.51 -4.77 14.02
N ASP A 37 11.64 -3.96 12.95
CA ASP A 37 10.76 -2.83 12.70
C ASP A 37 9.55 -3.23 11.86
N THR A 38 8.41 -2.59 12.13
CA THR A 38 7.18 -2.72 11.33
C THR A 38 6.68 -1.35 10.91
N VAL A 39 6.14 -1.28 9.70
CA VAL A 39 5.47 -0.10 9.15
C VAL A 39 3.98 -0.33 9.29
N ASN A 40 3.31 0.50 10.10
CA ASN A 40 1.86 0.43 10.24
C ASN A 40 1.20 0.85 8.91
N MET A 41 0.36 -0.02 8.37
CA MET A 41 -0.40 0.25 7.16
C MET A 41 -1.82 0.73 7.48
N GLY A 42 -2.41 0.30 8.58
CA GLY A 42 -3.72 0.78 8.99
C GLY A 42 -4.29 0.05 10.19
N ALA A 43 -5.35 0.62 10.74
CA ALA A 43 -6.16 0.03 11.79
C ALA A 43 -7.64 0.02 11.36
N PHE A 44 -8.31 -1.10 11.61
CA PHE A 44 -9.66 -1.40 11.15
C PHE A 44 -10.50 -1.82 12.34
N SER A 45 -11.80 -1.50 12.31
CA SER A 45 -12.68 -1.81 13.45
C SER A 45 -13.21 -3.25 13.41
N SER A 46 -13.01 -3.96 12.31
CA SER A 46 -13.53 -5.32 12.10
C SER A 46 -12.69 -6.10 11.08
N ALA A 47 -12.75 -7.43 11.16
CA ALA A 47 -12.07 -8.31 10.21
C ALA A 47 -12.54 -8.09 8.77
N ASN A 48 -13.84 -7.87 8.54
CA ASN A 48 -14.37 -7.61 7.20
C ASN A 48 -13.80 -6.34 6.57
N GLU A 49 -13.68 -5.25 7.33
CA GLU A 49 -13.09 -4.00 6.81
C GLU A 49 -11.61 -4.17 6.45
N MET A 50 -10.86 -4.92 7.28
CA MET A 50 -9.47 -5.25 7.00
C MET A 50 -9.36 -6.13 5.74
N LEU A 51 -10.21 -7.15 5.58
CA LEU A 51 -10.20 -8.01 4.40
C LEU A 51 -10.52 -7.23 3.12
N ASP A 52 -11.55 -6.39 3.15
CA ASP A 52 -11.92 -5.52 2.01
C ASP A 52 -10.74 -4.61 1.61
N ALA A 53 -10.05 -4.03 2.61
CA ALA A 53 -8.87 -3.22 2.35
C ALA A 53 -7.71 -4.03 1.73
N LEU A 54 -7.49 -5.27 2.18
CA LEU A 54 -6.45 -6.16 1.63
C LEU A 54 -6.78 -6.66 0.22
N GLU A 55 -8.06 -6.75 -0.17
CA GLU A 55 -8.44 -7.12 -1.54
C GLU A 55 -7.88 -6.15 -2.59
N TYR A 56 -7.69 -4.87 -2.25
CA TYR A 56 -7.05 -3.89 -3.13
C TYR A 56 -5.59 -4.21 -3.44
N LEU A 57 -4.88 -4.88 -2.52
CA LEU A 57 -3.50 -5.31 -2.75
C LEU A 57 -3.41 -6.49 -3.71
N ARG A 58 -4.53 -7.18 -3.97
CA ARG A 58 -4.61 -8.36 -4.83
C ARG A 58 -4.74 -8.01 -6.32
N ALA A 59 -4.73 -6.71 -6.68
CA ALA A 59 -4.75 -6.31 -8.08
C ALA A 59 -3.58 -6.96 -8.84
N PRO A 60 -3.85 -7.59 -9.99
CA PRO A 60 -2.84 -8.35 -10.71
C PRO A 60 -1.70 -7.44 -11.16
N ASP A 61 -0.49 -7.95 -11.02
CA ASP A 61 0.68 -7.62 -11.82
C ASP A 61 0.25 -7.22 -13.25
N LYS A 62 0.19 -5.91 -13.50
CA LYS A 62 0.09 -5.33 -14.83
C LYS A 62 1.13 -4.22 -14.93
N GLY A 63 2.38 -4.65 -15.12
CA GLY A 63 3.52 -3.80 -15.48
C GLY A 63 4.06 -3.00 -14.28
N ALA A 64 5.34 -3.02 -13.96
CA ALA A 64 6.39 -2.57 -14.89
C ALA A 64 5.92 -1.41 -15.79
N GLY A 65 5.34 -0.38 -15.18
CA GLY A 65 5.13 0.94 -15.77
C GLY A 65 5.99 1.96 -15.04
N GLY A 66 7.32 1.79 -15.10
CA GLY A 66 8.24 2.85 -14.74
C GLY A 66 8.06 4.04 -15.67
N GLY A 67 8.16 5.24 -15.13
CA GLY A 67 8.10 6.45 -15.94
C GLY A 67 7.71 7.67 -15.13
N THR A 68 8.66 8.18 -14.37
CA THR A 68 8.84 9.61 -14.09
C THR A 68 8.15 10.49 -15.14
N PRO A 69 7.38 11.53 -14.79
CA PRO A 69 7.10 12.58 -15.75
C PRO A 69 8.44 13.23 -16.08
N ALA A 70 9.06 12.81 -17.19
CA ALA A 70 10.19 13.51 -17.76
C ALA A 70 9.71 14.92 -18.08
N LYS A 71 10.17 15.86 -17.27
CA LYS A 71 10.16 17.29 -17.55
C LYS A 71 10.93 17.50 -18.84
N GLU A 72 10.25 17.48 -19.98
CA GLU A 72 10.82 17.96 -21.25
C GLU A 72 10.92 19.48 -21.18
N GLY A 73 12.05 19.93 -20.64
CA GLY A 73 12.57 21.25 -20.92
C GLY A 73 13.30 21.23 -22.26
N GLY A 74 12.80 22.05 -23.20
CA GLY A 74 13.59 22.88 -24.10
C GLY A 74 14.44 22.21 -25.20
N GLY A 75 14.22 22.64 -26.45
CA GLY A 75 15.29 22.63 -27.46
C GLY A 75 14.83 22.54 -28.92
N ALA A 76 14.59 23.71 -29.52
CA ALA A 76 14.96 24.16 -30.87
C ALA A 76 15.17 23.20 -32.08
N THR A 77 14.83 23.77 -33.25
CA THR A 77 15.31 23.51 -34.63
C THR A 77 14.57 22.40 -35.39
N ASN A 78 14.28 22.41 -36.71
CA ASN A 78 14.74 23.11 -37.92
C ASN A 78 13.65 22.99 -39.02
N GLY A 79 13.70 23.85 -40.05
CA GLY A 79 13.28 23.51 -41.44
C GLY A 79 12.13 24.30 -42.02
#